data_AF-A0A5R8W7F7-F1
#
_entry.id   AF-A0A5R8W7F7-F1
#
_cell.length_a   1.000
_cell.length_b   1.000
_cell.length_c   1.000
_cell.angle_alpha   90.00
_cell.angle_beta   90.00
_cell.angle_gamma   90.00
#
_symmetry.space_group_name_H-M   'P 1'
#
loop_
_entity.id
_entity.type
_entity.pdbx_description
1 polymer ?
#
loop_
_entity_poly.entity_id
_entity_poly.type
_entity_poly.pdbx_seq_one_letter_code
_entity_poly.pdbx_strand_id
1 'polypeptide(L)'
;MSAERMFQSVASDPDPWMDSDTPAEIRQFALESLRWQAQEIIDELLVSKEPGEELSRARLRRCVARNPGRPERALLEQLTANREHPGL
;
A
#
# COMPACT_ATOMS: atom_id res chain seq x y z
N MET A 1 34.37 -19.65 -17.65
CA MET A 1 33.60 -18.45 -18.05
C MET A 1 32.19 -18.62 -17.49
N SER A 2 31.86 -17.83 -16.47
CA SER A 2 30.70 -18.01 -15.58
C SER A 2 29.35 -17.76 -16.25
N ALA A 3 28.36 -18.59 -15.87
CA ALA A 3 26.97 -18.42 -16.23
C ALA A 3 26.32 -17.33 -15.35
N GLU A 4 26.53 -16.07 -15.73
CA GLU A 4 25.72 -14.97 -15.20
C GLU A 4 24.35 -15.00 -15.91
N ARG A 5 23.45 -15.82 -15.35
CA ARG A 5 22.02 -15.68 -15.59
C ARG A 5 21.63 -14.30 -15.08
N MET A 6 21.58 -13.35 -16.00
CA MET A 6 20.88 -12.09 -15.87
C MET A 6 19.44 -12.41 -15.52
N PHE A 7 19.12 -12.41 -14.22
CA PHE A 7 17.76 -12.21 -13.77
C PHE A 7 17.40 -10.78 -14.14
N GLN A 8 17.02 -10.57 -15.41
CA GLN A 8 16.16 -9.46 -15.76
C GLN A 8 14.87 -9.68 -15.00
N SER A 9 14.84 -9.18 -13.77
CA SER A 9 13.62 -8.87 -13.05
C SER A 9 12.82 -7.99 -14.00
N VAL A 10 11.85 -8.59 -14.68
CA VAL A 10 10.85 -7.89 -15.48
C VAL A 10 10.38 -6.74 -14.61
N ALA A 11 10.68 -5.51 -15.06
CA ALA A 11 10.23 -4.31 -14.40
C ALA A 11 8.72 -4.46 -14.23
N SER A 12 8.28 -4.53 -12.98
CA SER A 12 6.86 -4.41 -12.64
C SER A 12 6.31 -3.23 -13.43
N ASP A 13 5.22 -3.48 -14.15
CA ASP A 13 4.41 -2.53 -14.92
C ASP A 13 4.61 -1.07 -14.46
N PRO A 14 4.94 -0.10 -15.35
CA PRO A 14 5.16 1.27 -14.92
C PRO A 14 3.94 1.75 -14.14
N ASP A 15 4.16 2.07 -12.87
CA ASP A 15 3.14 2.57 -11.98
C ASP A 15 2.38 3.70 -12.69
N PRO A 16 1.05 3.64 -12.85
CA PRO A 16 0.28 4.48 -13.78
C PRO A 16 0.32 5.99 -13.46
N TRP A 17 0.98 6.37 -12.37
CA TRP A 17 1.15 7.72 -11.87
C TRP A 17 2.59 8.22 -11.98
N MET A 18 3.51 7.42 -12.53
CA MET A 18 4.91 7.80 -12.79
C MET A 18 5.27 7.63 -14.26
N ASP A 19 5.84 8.68 -14.85
CA ASP A 19 6.37 8.60 -16.21
C ASP A 19 7.46 7.52 -16.31
N SER A 20 7.47 6.79 -17.42
CA SER A 20 8.49 5.77 -17.73
C SER A 20 9.92 6.32 -17.64
N ASP A 21 10.06 7.61 -17.90
CA ASP A 21 11.34 8.33 -17.93
C ASP A 21 11.82 8.73 -16.53
N THR A 22 11.01 8.52 -15.49
CA THR A 22 11.39 8.79 -14.10
C THR A 22 12.58 7.90 -13.70
N PRO A 23 13.68 8.44 -13.17
CA PRO A 23 14.82 7.64 -12.70
C PRO A 23 14.41 6.53 -11.72
N ALA A 24 15.04 5.35 -11.84
CA ALA A 24 14.67 4.16 -11.06
C ALA A 24 14.78 4.39 -9.55
N GLU A 25 15.78 5.17 -9.13
CA GLU A 25 16.03 5.55 -7.75
C GLU A 25 14.88 6.40 -7.19
N ILE A 26 14.35 7.32 -8.00
CA ILE A 26 13.21 8.16 -7.62
C ILE A 26 11.95 7.32 -7.50
N ARG A 27 11.72 6.37 -8.43
CA ARG A 27 10.59 5.44 -8.34
C ARG A 27 10.66 4.58 -7.08
N GLN A 28 11.83 4.03 -6.78
CA GLN A 28 12.04 3.22 -5.57
C GLN A 28 11.81 4.06 -4.31
N PHE A 29 12.40 5.26 -4.23
CA PHE A 29 12.21 6.16 -3.09
C PHE A 29 10.73 6.48 -2.85
N ALA A 30 9.97 6.76 -3.91
CA ALA A 30 8.55 7.06 -3.80
C ALA A 30 7.72 5.85 -3.35
N LEU A 31 8.04 4.64 -3.83
CA LEU A 31 7.39 3.41 -3.39
C LEU A 31 7.66 3.12 -1.90
N GLU A 32 8.90 3.30 -1.46
CA GLU A 32 9.27 3.13 -0.05
C GLU A 32 8.59 4.19 0.82
N SER A 33 8.56 5.45 0.35
CA SER A 33 7.87 6.56 1.02
C SER A 33 6.38 6.27 1.15
N LEU A 34 5.74 5.79 0.09
CA LEU A 34 4.31 5.44 0.09
C LEU A 34 4.01 4.30 1.07
N ARG A 35 4.86 3.26 1.11
CA ARG A 35 4.71 2.16 2.08
C ARG A 35 4.79 2.66 3.51
N TRP A 36 5.77 3.52 3.78
CA TRP A 36 5.95 4.07 5.12
C TRP A 36 4.77 4.96 5.52
N GLN A 37 4.35 5.88 4.65
CA GLN A 37 3.18 6.73 4.89
C GLN A 37 1.90 5.93 5.08
N ALA A 38 1.68 4.90 4.25
CA ALA A 38 0.52 4.03 4.41
C ALA A 38 0.53 3.30 5.74
N GLN A 39 1.70 2.83 6.20
CA GLN A 39 1.83 2.20 7.50
C GLN A 39 1.52 3.18 8.64
N GLU A 40 2.04 4.41 8.59
CA GLU A 40 1.75 5.42 9.61
C GLU A 40 0.25 5.74 9.71
N ILE A 41 -0.42 5.94 8.57
CA ILE A 41 -1.85 6.19 8.52
C ILE A 41 -2.63 5.02 9.14
N ILE A 42 -2.25 3.78 8.79
CA ILE A 42 -2.89 2.58 9.34
C ILE A 42 -2.72 2.54 10.87
N ASP A 43 -1.51 2.80 11.37
CA ASP A 43 -1.22 2.76 12.79
C ASP A 43 -2.02 3.83 13.55
N GLU A 44 -2.09 5.05 13.02
CA GLU A 44 -2.89 6.14 13.60
C GLU A 44 -4.39 5.77 13.69
N LEU A 45 -4.95 5.25 12.59
CA LEU A 45 -6.36 4.81 12.54
C LEU A 45 -6.65 3.66 13.51
N LEU A 46 -5.69 2.74 13.71
CA LEU A 46 -5.86 1.61 14.60
C LEU A 46 -5.67 1.96 16.09
N VAL A 47 -4.99 3.07 16.38
CA VAL A 47 -4.82 3.61 17.74
C VAL A 47 -6.06 4.37 18.25
N SER A 48 -6.89 4.92 17.34
CA SER A 48 -8.15 5.56 17.69
C SER A 48 -9.02 4.67 18.61
N LYS A 49 -9.61 5.29 19.63
CA LYS A 49 -10.52 4.63 20.60
C LYS A 49 -11.97 5.06 20.44
N GLU A 50 -12.29 5.82 19.38
CA GLU A 50 -13.65 6.27 19.14
C GLU A 50 -14.58 5.06 18.94
N PRO A 51 -15.63 4.88 19.78
CA PRO A 51 -16.49 3.70 19.69
C PRO A 51 -17.22 3.59 18.34
N GLY A 52 -17.60 4.72 17.75
CA GLY A 52 -18.28 4.77 16.45
C GLY A 52 -17.44 4.25 15.27
N GLU A 53 -16.12 4.17 15.44
CA GLU A 53 -15.18 3.76 14.39
C GLU A 53 -14.76 2.29 14.50
N GLU A 54 -15.23 1.53 15.50
CA GLU A 54 -14.73 0.16 15.75
C GLU A 54 -14.96 -0.77 14.54
N LEU A 55 -16.09 -0.63 13.85
CA LEU A 55 -16.35 -1.42 12.64
C LEU A 55 -15.37 -1.09 11.52
N SER A 56 -15.01 0.19 11.36
CA SER A 56 -14.02 0.64 10.40
C SER A 56 -12.64 0.07 10.73
N ARG A 57 -12.22 0.13 12.01
CA ARG A 57 -10.97 -0.48 12.49
C ARG A 57 -10.94 -1.99 12.29
N ALA A 58 -12.03 -2.70 12.57
CA ALA A 58 -12.12 -4.14 12.35
C ALA A 58 -11.97 -4.51 10.86
N ARG A 59 -12.56 -3.71 9.95
CA ARG A 59 -12.36 -3.87 8.50
C ARG A 59 -10.91 -3.58 8.10
N LEU A 60 -10.31 -2.52 8.64
CA LEU A 60 -8.92 -2.17 8.37
C LEU A 60 -7.95 -3.28 8.81
N ARG A 61 -8.11 -3.84 10.02
CA ARG A 61 -7.32 -4.99 10.50
C ARG A 61 -7.41 -6.18 9.55
N ARG A 62 -8.59 -6.44 8.96
CA ARG A 62 -8.77 -7.49 7.95
C ARG A 62 -8.02 -7.19 6.66
N CYS A 63 -8.05 -5.94 6.19
CA CYS A 63 -7.30 -5.52 5.00
C CYS A 63 -5.79 -5.68 5.21
N VAL A 64 -5.28 -5.30 6.38
CA VAL A 64 -3.86 -5.49 6.77
C VAL A 64 -3.48 -6.97 6.76
N ALA A 65 -4.30 -7.82 7.38
CA ALA A 65 -4.04 -9.27 7.41
C ALA A 65 -4.03 -9.92 6.01
N ARG A 66 -4.79 -9.36 5.05
CA ARG A 66 -4.83 -9.83 3.66
C ARG A 66 -3.66 -9.34 2.81
N ASN A 67 -2.96 -8.30 3.24
CA ASN A 67 -1.88 -7.65 2.49
C ASN A 67 -0.57 -7.59 3.32
N PRO A 68 0.01 -8.74 3.71
CA PRO A 68 1.21 -8.77 4.55
C PRO A 68 2.40 -8.10 3.85
N GLY A 69 3.04 -7.16 4.56
CA GLY A 69 4.18 -6.38 4.05
C GLY A 69 3.81 -5.39 2.93
N ARG A 70 2.52 -5.14 2.70
CA ARG A 70 2.00 -4.23 1.67
C ARG A 70 0.94 -3.28 2.25
N PRO A 71 1.30 -2.41 3.21
CA PRO A 71 0.37 -1.48 3.86
C PRO A 71 -0.35 -0.56 2.86
N GLU A 72 0.33 -0.14 1.78
CA GLU A 72 -0.23 0.66 0.69
C GLU A 72 -1.44 -0.02 0.03
N ARG A 73 -1.40 -1.35 -0.13
CA ARG A 73 -2.51 -2.13 -0.68
C ARG A 73 -3.63 -2.32 0.33
N ALA A 74 -3.28 -2.55 1.60
CA ALA A 74 -4.27 -2.65 2.67
C ALA A 74 -5.09 -1.36 2.81
N LEU A 75 -4.40 -0.21 2.78
CA LEU A 75 -5.03 1.11 2.87
C LEU A 75 -5.90 1.41 1.64
N LEU A 76 -5.40 1.13 0.44
CA LEU A 76 -6.18 1.30 -0.79
C LEU A 76 -7.46 0.45 -0.77
N GLU A 77 -7.35 -0.82 -0.38
CA GLU A 77 -8.51 -1.72 -0.28
C GLU A 77 -9.56 -1.19 0.71
N GLN A 78 -9.13 -0.69 1.86
CA GLN A 78 -10.01 -0.04 2.83
C GLN A 78 -10.74 1.16 2.17
N LEU A 79 -9.98 2.10 1.61
CA LEU A 79 -10.51 3.35 1.08
C LEU A 79 -11.53 3.11 -0.03
N THR A 80 -11.26 2.13 -0.91
CA THR A 80 -12.20 1.74 -1.96
C THR A 80 -13.47 1.12 -1.37
N ALA A 81 -13.35 0.24 -0.35
CA ALA A 81 -14.51 -0.33 0.32
C ALA A 81 -15.40 0.73 1.01
N ASN A 82 -14.80 1.80 1.53
CA ASN A 82 -15.54 2.94 2.10
C ASN A 82 -16.25 3.79 1.04
N ARG A 83 -15.67 3.90 -0.17
CA ARG A 83 -16.32 4.62 -1.29
C ARG A 83 -17.55 3.89 -1.82
N GLU A 84 -17.55 2.56 -1.77
CA GLU A 84 -18.70 1.74 -2.20
C GLU A 84 -19.83 1.70 -1.16
N HIS A 85 -19.53 2.03 0.10
CA HIS A 85 -20.50 2.06 1.20
C HIS A 85 -20.38 3.36 2.02
N PRO A 86 -20.73 4.52 1.44
CA PRO A 86 -20.71 5.78 2.18
C PRO A 86 -21.84 5.79 3.21
N GLY A 87 -21.52 5.44 4.45
CA GLY A 87 -22.32 5.74 5.65
C GLY A 87 -23.72 5.10 5.71
N LEU A 88 -23.80 3.79 5.94
CA LEU A 88 -24.96 3.21 6.63
C LEU A 88 -24.76 3.27 8.14
#